data_AF-A0A7S0XUI7-F1
#
_entry.id   AF-A0A7S0XUI7-F1
#
_cell.length_a   1.000
_cell.length_b   1.000
_cell.length_c   1.000
_cell.angle_alpha   90.00
_cell.angle_beta   90.00
_cell.angle_gamma   90.00
#
_symmetry.space_group_name_H-M   'P 1'
#
loop_
_entity.id
_entity.type
_entity.pdbx_description
1 polymer ?
#
loop_
_entity_poly.entity_id
_entity_poly.type
_entity_poly.pdbx_seq_one_letter_code
_entity_poly.pdbx_strand_id
1 'polypeptide(L)'
;GESPKMHSRHEEVAPMVARLAAGEHCAEVSLSRCLIGKTGIAEVAAPLKENTHVRHVDLSSNGLSAYGATQMAEVLRLSKSLRSLSLDDNSIKSQGAEQVALALEVNSHLHTLHLSCNHIDDTGAKRLAQALRMNSAVHTLLLDRNNASDDFGVEMGHTIGLNNTLRVLDLSENDIKATGVVALARAMSSNSSITTLRLSRNCIGNEGATHVSKMLKVNKTLKQCAMSWNTISDEGAHELAQALPVNNSLELLDLADNRVSSVGATELAQSLITNSSVRSLCLSGNGIAGPGAQEVSAALQVNTTLEELQLAWNCIVEHGAKALADALCVNTTLTVLDMSANGIGKEGASHVARALEHNTTLRHLSLHGNVLKDDGPRHIAKALQTNRVLEYLDIDGNEIGPSNVKDLADAVRVNNCLQTLKLARNKVNDVGAWELAEALKVNRTLTVLDLTRNSVEEAGATELNEALQVNNTLRELHLSYNRIKGTGAIALAGAIRVNTTLHTLHLADNDIGDQGSHKIAEALQINTSIHTVSLLGNNLPKQVEDLLSATMSGTSAYVMVPSDFQVALCMGLHPRLGGDPSCWVRILDESLVMMVIECSTVAGKRRFEF
;
A
#
# COMPACT_ATOMS: atom_id res chain seq x y z
N GLY A 1 -23.95 -31.67 3.27
CA GLY A 1 -24.21 -31.32 4.67
C GLY A 1 -23.61 -29.96 4.89
N GLU A 2 -24.48 -29.01 5.18
CA GLU A 2 -24.33 -27.56 5.40
C GLU A 2 -22.91 -26.97 5.50
N SER A 3 -22.61 -26.11 4.51
CA SER A 3 -21.52 -25.11 4.56
C SER A 3 -21.75 -24.13 5.71
N PRO A 4 -20.73 -23.79 6.51
CA PRO A 4 -20.89 -22.88 7.64
C PRO A 4 -21.21 -21.47 7.14
N LYS A 5 -22.25 -20.87 7.71
CA LYS A 5 -22.69 -19.50 7.47
C LYS A 5 -21.55 -18.54 7.84
N MET A 6 -20.97 -17.87 6.83
CA MET A 6 -20.31 -16.58 7.05
C MET A 6 -21.28 -15.71 7.84
N HIS A 7 -20.89 -15.27 9.03
CA HIS A 7 -21.62 -14.23 9.74
C HIS A 7 -21.60 -12.99 8.85
N SER A 8 -22.72 -12.74 8.17
CA SER A 8 -22.85 -11.62 7.26
C SER A 8 -22.89 -10.35 8.11
N ARG A 9 -22.12 -9.31 7.73
CA ARG A 9 -22.28 -7.93 8.24
C ARG A 9 -23.68 -7.32 8.00
N HIS A 10 -24.62 -8.14 7.52
CA HIS A 10 -26.03 -7.82 7.38
C HIS A 10 -26.67 -7.45 8.73
N GLU A 11 -26.11 -7.91 9.86
CA GLU A 11 -26.56 -7.56 11.22
C GLU A 11 -26.17 -6.13 11.64
N GLU A 12 -25.21 -5.48 10.99
CA GLU A 12 -24.78 -4.10 11.32
C GLU A 12 -25.69 -3.03 10.70
N VAL A 13 -26.42 -3.37 9.64
CA VAL A 13 -27.24 -2.42 8.87
C VAL A 13 -28.45 -1.96 9.68
N ALA A 14 -29.22 -2.88 10.27
CA ALA A 14 -30.46 -2.54 10.97
C ALA A 14 -30.25 -1.66 12.22
N PRO A 15 -29.26 -1.94 13.11
CA PRO A 15 -28.92 -1.04 14.21
C PRO A 15 -28.49 0.34 13.74
N MET A 16 -27.69 0.42 12.67
CA MET A 16 -27.26 1.70 12.13
C MET A 16 -28.45 2.51 11.57
N VAL A 17 -29.34 1.88 10.81
CA VAL A 17 -30.57 2.52 10.30
C VAL A 17 -31.42 3.04 11.46
N ALA A 18 -31.58 2.27 12.54
CA ALA A 18 -32.32 2.69 13.71
C ALA A 18 -31.69 3.93 14.39
N ARG A 19 -30.37 3.95 14.54
CA ARG A 19 -29.62 5.12 15.08
C ARG A 19 -29.77 6.36 14.20
N LEU A 20 -29.70 6.18 12.88
CA LEU A 20 -29.90 7.24 11.91
C LEU A 20 -31.32 7.83 11.99
N ALA A 21 -32.33 6.96 12.10
CA ALA A 21 -33.73 7.36 12.26
C ALA A 21 -34.00 8.04 13.61
N ALA A 22 -33.30 7.63 14.67
CA ALA A 22 -33.38 8.26 16.00
C ALA A 22 -32.68 9.64 16.06
N GLY A 23 -31.98 10.06 14.99
CA GLY A 23 -31.29 11.34 14.96
C GLY A 23 -30.08 11.42 15.89
N GLU A 24 -29.50 10.27 16.27
CA GLU A 24 -28.30 10.24 17.08
C GLU A 24 -27.16 11.03 16.42
N HIS A 25 -26.30 11.64 17.24
CA HIS A 25 -25.10 12.33 16.77
C HIS A 25 -24.07 11.33 16.22
N CYS A 26 -24.25 10.97 14.97
CA CYS A 26 -23.34 10.14 14.20
C CYS A 26 -22.78 10.99 13.05
N ALA A 27 -21.51 11.40 13.13
CA ALA A 27 -20.88 12.17 12.06
C ALA A 27 -20.47 11.29 10.86
N GLU A 28 -20.26 9.99 11.10
CA GLU A 28 -19.71 9.04 10.16
C GLU A 28 -20.50 7.74 10.16
N VAL A 29 -20.90 7.29 8.97
CA VAL A 29 -21.62 6.05 8.73
C VAL A 29 -20.78 5.21 7.78
N SER A 30 -20.15 4.16 8.27
CA SER A 30 -19.49 3.16 7.42
C SER A 30 -20.30 1.88 7.42
N LEU A 31 -20.79 1.49 6.24
CA LEU A 31 -21.50 0.25 5.99
C LEU A 31 -20.87 -0.48 4.79
N SER A 32 -19.55 -0.40 4.66
CA SER A 32 -18.81 -1.08 3.58
C SER A 32 -18.92 -2.60 3.69
N ARG A 33 -19.06 -3.29 2.54
CA ARG A 33 -19.12 -4.76 2.45
C ARG A 33 -20.24 -5.39 3.31
N CYS A 34 -21.37 -4.71 3.45
CA CYS A 34 -22.51 -5.17 4.24
C CYS A 34 -23.58 -5.92 3.41
N LEU A 35 -23.35 -6.06 2.09
CA LEU A 35 -24.28 -6.74 1.16
C LEU A 35 -25.69 -6.13 1.16
N ILE A 36 -25.79 -4.80 1.34
CA ILE A 36 -27.07 -4.07 1.39
C ILE A 36 -27.93 -4.35 0.15
N GLY A 37 -27.28 -4.42 -1.02
CA GLY A 37 -27.92 -4.67 -2.29
C GLY A 37 -28.96 -3.60 -2.68
N LYS A 38 -29.68 -3.88 -3.77
CA LYS A 38 -30.68 -2.96 -4.32
C LYS A 38 -31.90 -2.72 -3.42
N THR A 39 -32.26 -3.67 -2.56
CA THR A 39 -33.49 -3.57 -1.74
C THR A 39 -33.24 -2.88 -0.41
N GLY A 40 -32.10 -3.14 0.24
CA GLY A 40 -31.80 -2.56 1.56
C GLY A 40 -31.41 -1.08 1.50
N ILE A 41 -30.91 -0.60 0.37
CA ILE A 41 -30.40 0.78 0.26
C ILE A 41 -31.48 1.84 0.45
N ALA A 42 -32.74 1.52 0.14
CA ALA A 42 -33.85 2.44 0.40
C ALA A 42 -34.05 2.70 1.90
N GLU A 43 -33.87 1.66 2.74
CA GLU A 43 -33.99 1.76 4.20
C GLU A 43 -32.84 2.57 4.81
N VAL A 44 -31.64 2.47 4.23
CA VAL A 44 -30.47 3.27 4.64
C VAL A 44 -30.59 4.73 4.17
N ALA A 45 -31.03 4.94 2.93
CA ALA A 45 -31.15 6.27 2.34
C ALA A 45 -32.26 7.11 2.98
N ALA A 46 -33.37 6.49 3.42
CA ALA A 46 -34.51 7.20 3.98
C ALA A 46 -34.16 8.13 5.17
N PRO A 47 -33.54 7.65 6.27
CA PRO A 47 -33.18 8.51 7.39
C PRO A 47 -32.08 9.52 7.04
N LEU A 48 -31.22 9.23 6.06
CA LEU A 48 -30.15 10.14 5.64
C LEU A 48 -30.66 11.42 4.95
N LYS A 49 -31.86 11.40 4.37
CA LYS A 49 -32.46 12.57 3.70
C LYS A 49 -32.74 13.72 4.66
N GLU A 50 -33.17 13.41 5.88
CA GLU A 50 -33.54 14.38 6.90
C GLU A 50 -32.47 14.58 7.98
N ASN A 51 -31.43 13.73 7.97
CA ASN A 51 -30.35 13.81 8.93
C ASN A 51 -29.50 15.08 8.73
N THR A 52 -29.20 15.77 9.84
CA THR A 52 -28.44 17.03 9.87
C THR A 52 -27.04 16.87 10.48
N HIS A 53 -26.68 15.68 10.95
CA HIS A 53 -25.44 15.41 11.69
C HIS A 53 -24.44 14.60 10.87
N VAL A 54 -24.91 13.67 10.05
CA VAL A 54 -24.07 12.79 9.23
C VAL A 54 -23.36 13.63 8.18
N ARG A 55 -22.02 13.53 8.18
CA ARG A 55 -21.12 14.21 7.26
C ARG A 55 -20.40 13.25 6.33
N HIS A 56 -20.19 12.01 6.75
CA HIS A 56 -19.44 11.01 6.00
C HIS A 56 -20.28 9.74 5.88
N VAL A 57 -20.47 9.25 4.66
CA VAL A 57 -21.18 8.00 4.38
C VAL A 57 -20.31 7.15 3.46
N ASP A 58 -19.94 5.95 3.92
CA ASP A 58 -19.26 4.94 3.12
C ASP A 58 -20.16 3.73 2.91
N LEU A 59 -20.55 3.53 1.65
CA LEU A 59 -21.38 2.43 1.19
C LEU A 59 -20.65 1.57 0.16
N SER A 60 -19.31 1.56 0.19
CA SER A 60 -18.50 0.79 -0.75
C SER A 60 -18.78 -0.72 -0.73
N SER A 61 -18.60 -1.39 -1.87
CA SER A 61 -18.69 -2.86 -2.00
C SER A 61 -20.03 -3.46 -1.50
N ASN A 62 -21.16 -2.85 -1.84
CA ASN A 62 -22.50 -3.27 -1.39
C ASN A 62 -23.42 -3.79 -2.50
N GLY A 63 -22.95 -3.84 -3.75
CA GLY A 63 -23.77 -4.27 -4.89
C GLY A 63 -25.02 -3.41 -5.10
N LEU A 64 -24.90 -2.10 -4.86
CA LEU A 64 -26.04 -1.16 -4.90
C LEU A 64 -26.68 -1.01 -6.28
N SER A 65 -25.92 -1.24 -7.36
CA SER A 65 -26.32 -1.01 -8.75
C SER A 65 -26.71 0.45 -9.03
N ALA A 66 -27.15 0.73 -10.26
CA ALA A 66 -27.69 2.04 -10.63
C ALA A 66 -28.84 2.49 -9.71
N TYR A 67 -29.66 1.56 -9.22
CA TYR A 67 -30.79 1.88 -8.33
C TYR A 67 -30.33 2.48 -7.00
N GLY A 68 -29.34 1.89 -6.33
CA GLY A 68 -28.84 2.45 -5.07
C GLY A 68 -28.12 3.78 -5.26
N ALA A 69 -27.45 4.00 -6.40
CA ALA A 69 -26.92 5.31 -6.76
C ALA A 69 -28.04 6.35 -6.92
N THR A 70 -29.19 5.98 -7.49
CA THR A 70 -30.38 6.85 -7.54
C THR A 70 -30.87 7.22 -6.15
N GLN A 71 -30.98 6.24 -5.24
CA GLN A 71 -31.40 6.52 -3.86
C GLN A 71 -30.44 7.48 -3.14
N MET A 72 -29.14 7.31 -3.34
CA MET A 72 -28.14 8.20 -2.75
C MET A 72 -28.07 9.56 -3.44
N ALA A 73 -28.38 9.64 -4.73
CA ALA A 73 -28.55 10.91 -5.42
C ALA A 73 -29.71 11.72 -4.83
N GLU A 74 -30.82 11.08 -4.44
CA GLU A 74 -31.90 11.76 -3.71
C GLU A 74 -31.44 12.27 -2.34
N VAL A 75 -30.64 11.48 -1.61
CA VAL A 75 -30.02 11.93 -0.36
C VAL A 75 -29.15 13.16 -0.60
N LEU A 76 -28.32 13.16 -1.64
CA LEU A 76 -27.48 14.31 -2.00
C LEU A 76 -28.29 15.57 -2.31
N ARG A 77 -29.46 15.46 -2.94
CA ARG A 77 -30.31 16.63 -3.23
C ARG A 77 -30.90 17.27 -1.97
N LEU A 78 -31.15 16.49 -0.93
CA LEU A 78 -31.85 16.93 0.28
C LEU A 78 -30.91 17.23 1.45
N SER A 79 -29.83 16.46 1.58
CA SER A 79 -28.90 16.57 2.70
C SER A 79 -28.09 17.85 2.62
N LYS A 80 -28.10 18.60 3.72
CA LYS A 80 -27.30 19.82 3.92
C LYS A 80 -26.06 19.56 4.77
N SER A 81 -25.94 18.38 5.38
CA SER A 81 -24.83 18.01 6.26
C SER A 81 -23.81 17.10 5.59
N LEU A 82 -24.21 16.29 4.60
CA LEU A 82 -23.31 15.33 3.97
C LEU A 82 -22.17 16.05 3.22
N ARG A 83 -20.92 15.73 3.59
CA ARG A 83 -19.68 16.29 3.03
C ARG A 83 -18.89 15.26 2.25
N SER A 84 -19.03 13.97 2.56
CA SER A 84 -18.32 12.89 1.89
C SER A 84 -19.24 11.72 1.64
N LEU A 85 -19.19 11.20 0.42
CA LEU A 85 -19.93 10.02 0.00
C LEU A 85 -19.01 9.09 -0.78
N SER A 86 -18.90 7.84 -0.31
CA SER A 86 -18.26 6.75 -1.03
C SER A 86 -19.31 5.78 -1.55
N LEU A 87 -19.31 5.57 -2.87
CA LEU A 87 -20.10 4.56 -3.57
C LEU A 87 -19.19 3.58 -4.32
N ASP A 88 -17.94 3.42 -3.90
CA ASP A 88 -16.95 2.59 -4.60
C ASP A 88 -17.42 1.13 -4.74
N ASP A 89 -17.05 0.46 -5.83
CA ASP A 89 -17.30 -0.98 -6.03
C ASP A 89 -18.78 -1.38 -5.87
N ASN A 90 -19.69 -0.65 -6.53
CA ASN A 90 -21.12 -0.88 -6.43
C ASN A 90 -21.80 -1.18 -7.76
N SER A 91 -21.03 -1.31 -8.84
CA SER A 91 -21.55 -1.54 -10.18
C SER A 91 -22.65 -0.54 -10.55
N ILE A 92 -22.49 0.74 -10.20
CA ILE A 92 -23.53 1.76 -10.44
C ILE A 92 -23.71 2.05 -11.94
N LYS A 93 -22.66 1.80 -12.75
CA LYS A 93 -22.63 2.04 -14.20
C LYS A 93 -22.94 3.50 -14.56
N SER A 94 -23.00 3.77 -15.86
CA SER A 94 -23.28 5.12 -16.35
C SER A 94 -24.66 5.67 -15.95
N GLN A 95 -25.66 4.80 -15.81
CA GLN A 95 -27.00 5.17 -15.36
C GLN A 95 -26.98 5.73 -13.93
N GLY A 96 -26.29 5.06 -13.00
CA GLY A 96 -26.16 5.53 -11.63
C GLY A 96 -25.31 6.81 -11.54
N ALA A 97 -24.21 6.87 -12.29
CA ALA A 97 -23.36 8.05 -12.40
C ALA A 97 -24.13 9.28 -12.88
N GLU A 98 -25.04 9.12 -13.85
CA GLU A 98 -25.90 10.21 -14.32
C GLU A 98 -26.84 10.73 -13.21
N GLN A 99 -27.39 9.85 -12.38
CA GLN A 99 -28.24 10.30 -11.27
C GLN A 99 -27.44 11.09 -10.23
N VAL A 100 -26.22 10.64 -9.91
CA VAL A 100 -25.30 11.36 -9.05
C VAL A 100 -24.95 12.73 -9.67
N ALA A 101 -24.64 12.79 -10.97
CA ALA A 101 -24.37 14.03 -11.67
C ALA A 101 -25.53 15.04 -11.53
N LEU A 102 -26.77 14.61 -11.76
CA LEU A 102 -27.96 15.44 -11.58
C LEU A 102 -28.12 15.95 -10.14
N ALA A 103 -27.70 15.17 -9.13
CA ALA A 103 -27.70 15.65 -7.75
C ALA A 103 -26.60 16.70 -7.49
N LEU A 104 -25.43 16.55 -8.10
CA LEU A 104 -24.32 17.50 -7.98
C LEU A 104 -24.61 18.87 -8.60
N GLU A 105 -25.50 18.95 -9.59
CA GLU A 105 -25.91 20.23 -10.19
C GLU A 105 -26.59 21.16 -9.16
N VAL A 106 -27.27 20.59 -8.16
CA VAL A 106 -27.97 21.34 -7.10
C VAL A 106 -27.29 21.25 -5.73
N ASN A 107 -26.44 20.24 -5.51
CA ASN A 107 -25.77 20.04 -4.24
C ASN A 107 -24.55 20.96 -4.10
N SER A 108 -24.58 21.81 -3.07
CA SER A 108 -23.52 22.73 -2.70
C SER A 108 -22.79 22.37 -1.40
N HIS A 109 -22.90 21.12 -0.93
CA HIS A 109 -22.39 20.70 0.37
C HIS A 109 -21.36 19.55 0.29
N LEU A 110 -21.43 18.71 -0.75
CA LEU A 110 -20.56 17.56 -0.90
C LEU A 110 -19.17 18.02 -1.31
N HIS A 111 -18.16 17.70 -0.49
CA HIS A 111 -16.76 18.02 -0.72
C HIS A 111 -15.99 16.86 -1.37
N THR A 112 -16.35 15.62 -1.02
CA THR A 112 -15.62 14.42 -1.43
C THR A 112 -16.58 13.40 -2.00
N LEU A 113 -16.29 12.93 -3.21
CA LEU A 113 -17.08 11.92 -3.90
C LEU A 113 -16.17 10.81 -4.41
N HIS A 114 -16.41 9.59 -3.93
CA HIS A 114 -15.72 8.40 -4.43
C HIS A 114 -16.69 7.56 -5.27
N LEU A 115 -16.27 7.28 -6.50
CA LEU A 115 -17.01 6.52 -7.51
C LEU A 115 -16.09 5.50 -8.20
N SER A 116 -15.07 5.03 -7.48
CA SER A 116 -14.05 4.12 -8.01
C SER A 116 -14.62 2.72 -8.24
N CYS A 117 -14.08 1.97 -9.20
CA CYS A 117 -14.48 0.58 -9.47
C CYS A 117 -15.99 0.39 -9.76
N ASN A 118 -16.59 1.22 -10.61
CA ASN A 118 -18.06 1.28 -10.75
C ASN A 118 -18.59 1.01 -12.15
N HIS A 119 -17.71 0.62 -13.07
CA HIS A 119 -18.03 0.40 -14.48
C HIS A 119 -18.70 1.60 -15.15
N ILE A 120 -18.27 2.82 -14.79
CA ILE A 120 -18.76 4.05 -15.39
C ILE A 120 -18.06 4.22 -16.74
N ASP A 121 -18.81 4.19 -17.84
CA ASP A 121 -18.29 4.50 -19.17
C ASP A 121 -18.33 6.01 -19.46
N ASP A 122 -17.86 6.40 -20.65
CA ASP A 122 -17.83 7.80 -21.08
C ASP A 122 -19.18 8.52 -20.96
N THR A 123 -20.30 7.83 -21.13
CA THR A 123 -21.62 8.46 -21.01
C THR A 123 -21.83 8.99 -19.60
N GLY A 124 -21.62 8.15 -18.57
CA GLY A 124 -21.79 8.56 -17.18
C GLY A 124 -20.71 9.52 -16.72
N ALA A 125 -19.46 9.27 -17.11
CA ALA A 125 -18.32 10.08 -16.72
C ALA A 125 -18.41 11.51 -17.31
N LYS A 126 -18.85 11.66 -18.56
CA LYS A 126 -19.09 12.98 -19.17
C LYS A 126 -20.21 13.74 -18.45
N ARG A 127 -21.30 13.08 -18.04
CA ARG A 127 -22.37 13.72 -17.26
C ARG A 127 -21.86 14.22 -15.91
N LEU A 128 -21.03 13.44 -15.21
CA LEU A 128 -20.37 13.88 -13.99
C LEU A 128 -19.48 15.09 -14.21
N ALA A 129 -18.63 15.07 -15.25
CA ALA A 129 -17.79 16.21 -15.61
C ALA A 129 -18.63 17.48 -15.88
N GLN A 130 -19.73 17.36 -16.64
CA GLN A 130 -20.64 18.47 -16.91
C GLN A 130 -21.25 19.09 -15.65
N ALA A 131 -21.72 18.26 -14.72
CA ALA A 131 -22.26 18.73 -13.45
C ALA A 131 -21.20 19.49 -12.62
N LEU A 132 -19.94 19.06 -12.71
CA LEU A 132 -18.83 19.67 -11.98
C LEU A 132 -18.38 21.02 -12.54
N ARG A 133 -18.73 21.38 -13.80
CA ARG A 133 -18.30 22.65 -14.41
C ARG A 133 -18.60 23.87 -13.54
N MET A 134 -19.79 23.90 -12.93
CA MET A 134 -20.26 24.99 -12.07
C MET A 134 -20.36 24.58 -10.59
N ASN A 135 -20.04 23.33 -10.25
CA ASN A 135 -20.09 22.89 -8.87
C ASN A 135 -18.95 23.54 -8.05
N SER A 136 -19.34 24.23 -6.98
CA SER A 136 -18.43 24.96 -6.09
C SER A 136 -18.17 24.25 -4.76
N ALA A 137 -18.66 23.03 -4.60
CA ALA A 137 -18.57 22.27 -3.37
C ALA A 137 -17.57 21.11 -3.43
N VAL A 138 -17.49 20.39 -4.56
CA VAL A 138 -16.65 19.19 -4.68
C VAL A 138 -15.19 19.59 -4.86
N HIS A 139 -14.35 19.15 -3.92
CA HIS A 139 -12.90 19.36 -3.91
C HIS A 139 -12.13 18.08 -4.28
N THR A 140 -12.71 16.91 -4.01
CA THR A 140 -12.09 15.61 -4.26
C THR A 140 -13.04 14.74 -5.06
N LEU A 141 -12.58 14.29 -6.23
CA LEU A 141 -13.28 13.35 -7.08
C LEU A 141 -12.37 12.16 -7.37
N LEU A 142 -12.80 10.98 -6.93
CA LEU A 142 -12.14 9.71 -7.27
C LEU A 142 -12.99 8.95 -8.28
N LEU A 143 -12.43 8.71 -9.46
CA LEU A 143 -13.05 8.00 -10.58
C LEU A 143 -12.13 6.90 -11.11
N ASP A 144 -11.18 6.43 -10.30
CA ASP A 144 -10.25 5.38 -10.70
C ASP A 144 -10.95 4.03 -10.91
N ARG A 145 -10.32 3.15 -11.70
CA ARG A 145 -10.84 1.80 -12.01
C ARG A 145 -12.22 1.81 -12.67
N ASN A 146 -12.45 2.70 -13.63
CA ASN A 146 -13.69 2.78 -14.39
C ASN A 146 -13.47 2.46 -15.88
N ASN A 147 -14.50 2.61 -16.70
CA ASN A 147 -14.47 2.35 -18.13
C ASN A 147 -14.44 3.65 -18.95
N ALA A 148 -13.86 4.71 -18.39
CA ALA A 148 -13.75 6.00 -19.06
C ALA A 148 -12.57 6.00 -20.05
N SER A 149 -12.73 6.63 -21.21
CA SER A 149 -11.72 6.69 -22.28
C SER A 149 -11.23 8.13 -22.52
N ASP A 150 -10.43 8.32 -23.57
CA ASP A 150 -10.02 9.63 -24.07
C ASP A 150 -11.19 10.61 -24.25
N ASP A 151 -12.36 10.10 -24.64
CA ASP A 151 -13.58 10.87 -24.84
C ASP A 151 -14.05 11.57 -23.56
N PHE A 152 -13.97 10.87 -22.42
CA PHE A 152 -14.17 11.48 -21.10
C PHE A 152 -13.01 12.40 -20.74
N GLY A 153 -11.77 12.02 -21.01
CA GLY A 153 -10.60 12.87 -20.73
C GLY A 153 -10.68 14.26 -21.37
N VAL A 154 -11.18 14.33 -22.61
CA VAL A 154 -11.45 15.59 -23.33
C VAL A 154 -12.51 16.44 -22.62
N GLU A 155 -13.64 15.82 -22.26
CA GLU A 155 -14.72 16.51 -21.57
C GLU A 155 -14.32 16.98 -20.17
N MET A 156 -13.51 16.18 -19.47
CA MET A 156 -12.95 16.56 -18.18
C MET A 156 -11.94 17.70 -18.33
N GLY A 157 -11.17 17.74 -19.43
CA GLY A 157 -10.35 18.90 -19.79
C GLY A 157 -11.18 20.17 -19.92
N HIS A 158 -12.30 20.15 -20.65
CA HIS A 158 -13.21 21.30 -20.72
C HIS A 158 -13.75 21.71 -19.34
N THR A 159 -14.03 20.72 -18.49
CA THR A 159 -14.57 20.94 -17.14
C THR A 159 -13.56 21.61 -16.23
N ILE A 160 -12.33 21.12 -16.18
CA ILE A 160 -11.24 21.68 -15.37
C ILE A 160 -10.84 23.08 -15.86
N GLY A 161 -11.02 23.39 -17.14
CA GLY A 161 -10.81 24.74 -17.66
C GLY A 161 -11.72 25.79 -17.03
N LEU A 162 -12.89 25.38 -16.50
CA LEU A 162 -13.88 26.26 -15.88
C LEU A 162 -13.97 26.09 -14.36
N ASN A 163 -13.80 24.86 -13.87
CA ASN A 163 -13.90 24.54 -12.46
C ASN A 163 -12.63 24.98 -11.71
N ASN A 164 -12.81 25.78 -10.65
CA ASN A 164 -11.72 26.27 -9.79
C ASN A 164 -11.84 25.75 -8.34
N THR A 165 -12.59 24.67 -8.14
CA THR A 165 -12.90 24.10 -6.82
C THR A 165 -12.13 22.80 -6.60
N LEU A 166 -12.05 21.95 -7.62
CA LEU A 166 -11.41 20.65 -7.56
C LEU A 166 -9.93 20.78 -7.21
N ARG A 167 -9.52 20.04 -6.17
CA ARG A 167 -8.14 19.99 -5.65
C ARG A 167 -7.50 18.65 -5.95
N VAL A 168 -8.27 17.57 -5.82
CA VAL A 168 -7.81 16.20 -6.02
C VAL A 168 -8.67 15.55 -7.09
N LEU A 169 -8.00 15.07 -8.14
CA LEU A 169 -8.61 14.34 -9.23
C LEU A 169 -7.86 13.04 -9.46
N ASP A 170 -8.54 11.92 -9.23
CA ASP A 170 -8.01 10.58 -9.49
C ASP A 170 -8.75 9.95 -10.66
N LEU A 171 -8.02 9.72 -11.75
CA LEU A 171 -8.51 9.08 -12.96
C LEU A 171 -7.71 7.80 -13.28
N SER A 172 -7.01 7.25 -12.29
CA SER A 172 -6.14 6.07 -12.48
C SER A 172 -6.92 4.85 -12.95
N GLU A 173 -6.28 3.88 -13.60
CA GLU A 173 -6.91 2.62 -14.04
C GLU A 173 -8.16 2.83 -14.91
N ASN A 174 -8.08 3.76 -15.87
CA ASN A 174 -9.07 3.97 -16.93
C ASN A 174 -8.38 3.78 -18.31
N ASP A 175 -9.06 4.11 -19.41
CA ASP A 175 -8.51 4.10 -20.77
C ASP A 175 -8.25 5.53 -21.29
N ILE A 176 -7.82 6.44 -20.41
CA ILE A 176 -7.51 7.84 -20.73
C ILE A 176 -6.07 7.93 -21.24
N LYS A 177 -5.89 7.56 -22.51
CA LYS A 177 -4.61 7.57 -23.21
C LYS A 177 -4.11 9.00 -23.47
N ALA A 178 -3.14 9.12 -24.38
CA ALA A 178 -2.52 10.39 -24.73
C ALA A 178 -3.54 11.49 -25.06
N THR A 179 -4.59 11.21 -25.84
CA THR A 179 -5.55 12.23 -26.29
C THR A 179 -6.30 12.88 -25.12
N GLY A 180 -6.78 12.06 -24.18
CA GLY A 180 -7.47 12.56 -22.99
C GLY A 180 -6.53 13.36 -22.09
N VAL A 181 -5.30 12.87 -21.88
CA VAL A 181 -4.29 13.57 -21.08
C VAL A 181 -3.85 14.89 -21.72
N VAL A 182 -3.76 14.96 -23.06
CA VAL A 182 -3.47 16.20 -23.78
C VAL A 182 -4.51 17.27 -23.46
N ALA A 183 -5.80 16.91 -23.46
CA ALA A 183 -6.88 17.85 -23.13
C ALA A 183 -6.82 18.30 -21.67
N LEU A 184 -6.58 17.37 -20.75
CA LEU A 184 -6.39 17.66 -19.32
C LEU A 184 -5.21 18.62 -19.11
N ALA A 185 -4.04 18.31 -19.68
CA ALA A 185 -2.82 19.11 -19.54
C ALA A 185 -2.99 20.54 -20.09
N ARG A 186 -3.69 20.71 -21.22
CA ARG A 186 -4.01 22.03 -21.78
C ARG A 186 -4.86 22.85 -20.83
N ALA A 187 -5.93 22.26 -20.29
CA ALA A 187 -6.81 22.93 -19.33
C ALA A 187 -6.08 23.26 -18.01
N MET A 188 -5.25 22.33 -17.53
CA MET A 188 -4.48 22.52 -16.31
C MET A 188 -3.38 23.57 -16.43
N SER A 189 -2.97 23.95 -17.63
CA SER A 189 -2.01 25.05 -17.82
C SER A 189 -2.53 26.40 -17.29
N SER A 190 -3.85 26.60 -17.24
CA SER A 190 -4.50 27.78 -16.64
C SER A 190 -5.24 27.49 -15.33
N ASN A 191 -5.47 26.22 -14.98
CA ASN A 191 -6.15 25.85 -13.75
C ASN A 191 -5.27 26.14 -12.53
N SER A 192 -5.84 26.84 -11.54
CA SER A 192 -5.17 27.20 -10.28
C SER A 192 -5.76 26.49 -9.06
N SER A 193 -6.56 25.45 -9.31
CA SER A 193 -7.25 24.71 -8.26
C SER A 193 -6.64 23.35 -7.93
N ILE A 194 -6.32 22.54 -8.95
CA ILE A 194 -5.90 21.16 -8.78
C ILE A 194 -4.47 21.11 -8.23
N THR A 195 -4.32 20.45 -7.08
CA THR A 195 -3.03 20.22 -6.41
C THR A 195 -2.56 18.78 -6.56
N THR A 196 -3.48 17.83 -6.79
CA THR A 196 -3.16 16.40 -6.96
C THR A 196 -3.87 15.86 -8.20
N LEU A 197 -3.08 15.32 -9.12
CA LEU A 197 -3.56 14.65 -10.33
C LEU A 197 -2.98 13.22 -10.36
N ARG A 198 -3.85 12.22 -10.43
CA ARG A 198 -3.45 10.82 -10.60
C ARG A 198 -4.00 10.27 -11.90
N LEU A 199 -3.10 9.74 -12.71
CA LEU A 199 -3.35 9.21 -14.04
C LEU A 199 -2.70 7.83 -14.21
N SER A 200 -2.38 7.13 -13.12
CA SER A 200 -1.67 5.84 -13.20
C SER A 200 -2.47 4.80 -13.98
N ARG A 201 -1.81 3.85 -14.66
CA ARG A 201 -2.45 2.75 -15.40
C ARG A 201 -3.46 3.20 -16.48
N ASN A 202 -3.09 4.18 -17.31
CA ASN A 202 -3.93 4.73 -18.40
C ASN A 202 -3.28 4.62 -19.80
N CYS A 203 -2.12 3.97 -19.93
CA CYS A 203 -1.39 3.85 -21.20
C CYS A 203 -1.11 5.20 -21.90
N ILE A 204 -0.75 6.23 -21.12
CA ILE A 204 -0.56 7.60 -21.60
C ILE A 204 0.55 7.73 -22.66
N GLY A 205 1.62 6.93 -22.53
CA GLY A 205 2.78 6.96 -23.42
C GLY A 205 3.57 8.27 -23.39
N ASN A 206 4.55 8.37 -24.29
CA ASN A 206 5.44 9.54 -24.36
C ASN A 206 4.69 10.83 -24.73
N GLU A 207 3.73 10.75 -25.65
CA GLU A 207 2.97 11.92 -26.11
C GLU A 207 2.23 12.62 -24.97
N GLY A 208 1.55 11.86 -24.11
CA GLY A 208 0.88 12.45 -22.95
C GLY A 208 1.87 12.97 -21.92
N ALA A 209 2.99 12.29 -21.69
CA ALA A 209 4.08 12.79 -20.82
C ALA A 209 4.67 14.12 -21.33
N THR A 210 4.85 14.28 -22.66
CA THR A 210 5.25 15.55 -23.28
C THR A 210 4.27 16.68 -22.95
N HIS A 211 2.96 16.41 -22.98
CA HIS A 211 1.95 17.43 -22.69
C HIS A 211 1.86 17.75 -21.20
N VAL A 212 2.03 16.75 -20.32
CA VAL A 212 2.19 16.98 -18.88
C VAL A 212 3.43 17.84 -18.61
N SER A 213 4.57 17.57 -19.26
CA SER A 213 5.77 18.42 -19.18
C SER A 213 5.48 19.87 -19.57
N LYS A 214 4.84 20.10 -20.72
CA LYS A 214 4.45 21.46 -21.16
C LYS A 214 3.56 22.15 -20.13
N MET A 215 2.60 21.44 -19.54
CA MET A 215 1.76 21.96 -18.48
C MET A 215 2.57 22.30 -17.24
N LEU A 216 3.46 21.43 -16.77
CA LEU A 216 4.32 21.65 -15.59
C LEU A 216 5.25 22.86 -15.76
N LYS A 217 5.71 23.17 -16.98
CA LYS A 217 6.53 24.37 -17.23
C LYS A 217 5.78 25.66 -16.83
N VAL A 218 4.45 25.69 -17.00
CA VAL A 218 3.60 26.88 -16.75
C VAL A 218 2.84 26.80 -15.43
N ASN A 219 2.23 25.66 -15.12
CA ASN A 219 1.41 25.46 -13.93
C ASN A 219 2.27 25.52 -12.66
N LYS A 220 1.84 26.35 -11.70
CA LYS A 220 2.50 26.54 -10.39
C LYS A 220 1.62 26.12 -9.21
N THR A 221 0.59 25.31 -9.47
CA THR A 221 -0.39 24.86 -8.46
C THR A 221 -0.25 23.37 -8.17
N LEU A 222 0.04 22.56 -9.19
CA LEU A 222 0.12 21.12 -9.06
C LEU A 222 1.30 20.75 -8.17
N LYS A 223 1.00 20.04 -7.09
CA LYS A 223 1.95 19.54 -6.09
C LYS A 223 2.27 18.08 -6.29
N GLN A 224 1.31 17.28 -6.74
CA GLN A 224 1.46 15.84 -6.88
C GLN A 224 0.97 15.39 -8.25
N CYS A 225 1.83 14.67 -8.97
CA CYS A 225 1.50 14.06 -10.25
C CYS A 225 1.90 12.58 -10.22
N ALA A 226 0.91 11.69 -10.28
CA ALA A 226 1.13 10.25 -10.37
C ALA A 226 0.82 9.75 -11.78
N MET A 227 1.81 9.13 -12.42
CA MET A 227 1.74 8.61 -13.77
C MET A 227 2.39 7.22 -13.84
N SER A 228 2.29 6.42 -12.78
CA SER A 228 2.79 5.05 -12.78
C SER A 228 2.06 4.13 -13.78
N TRP A 229 2.71 3.09 -14.29
CA TRP A 229 2.12 2.14 -15.25
C TRP A 229 1.55 2.79 -16.53
N ASN A 230 2.28 3.73 -17.14
CA ASN A 230 1.79 4.48 -18.30
C ASN A 230 2.61 4.30 -19.58
N THR A 231 3.50 3.31 -19.60
CA THR A 231 4.37 3.01 -20.77
C THR A 231 5.25 4.19 -21.20
N ILE A 232 5.54 5.12 -20.28
CA ILE A 232 6.44 6.26 -20.50
C ILE A 232 7.86 5.71 -20.65
N SER A 233 8.52 5.96 -21.78
CA SER A 233 9.92 5.56 -22.00
C SER A 233 10.89 6.71 -21.70
N ASP A 234 12.16 6.50 -22.02
CA ASP A 234 13.22 7.53 -21.92
C ASP A 234 12.86 8.86 -22.59
N GLU A 235 12.13 8.82 -23.72
CA GLU A 235 11.68 10.04 -24.41
C GLU A 235 10.67 10.83 -23.57
N GLY A 236 9.69 10.16 -22.97
CA GLY A 236 8.73 10.82 -22.08
C GLY A 236 9.38 11.28 -20.77
N ALA A 237 10.33 10.52 -20.23
CA ALA A 237 11.12 10.93 -19.08
C ALA A 237 12.00 12.16 -19.38
N HIS A 238 12.63 12.21 -20.55
CA HIS A 238 13.38 13.37 -21.02
C HIS A 238 12.50 14.62 -21.10
N GLU A 239 11.30 14.50 -21.68
CA GLU A 239 10.36 15.62 -21.73
C GLU A 239 9.99 16.12 -20.33
N LEU A 240 9.69 15.22 -19.38
CA LEU A 240 9.41 15.59 -17.99
C LEU A 240 10.62 16.23 -17.30
N ALA A 241 11.82 15.72 -17.53
CA ALA A 241 13.07 16.27 -17.01
C ALA A 241 13.28 17.73 -17.43
N GLN A 242 12.84 18.13 -18.64
CA GLN A 242 12.91 19.54 -19.05
C GLN A 242 11.98 20.47 -18.27
N ALA A 243 10.94 19.96 -17.61
CA ALA A 243 9.99 20.77 -16.86
C ALA A 243 10.44 21.00 -15.41
N LEU A 244 11.16 20.04 -14.81
CA LEU A 244 11.52 20.08 -13.39
C LEU A 244 12.39 21.30 -13.01
N PRO A 245 13.38 21.76 -13.80
CA PRO A 245 14.20 22.93 -13.42
C PRO A 245 13.41 24.24 -13.31
N VAL A 246 12.29 24.35 -14.04
CA VAL A 246 11.45 25.56 -14.08
C VAL A 246 10.16 25.44 -13.27
N ASN A 247 9.75 24.23 -12.92
CA ASN A 247 8.63 23.99 -12.02
C ASN A 247 9.11 24.06 -10.57
N ASN A 248 8.42 24.86 -9.75
CA ASN A 248 8.72 25.06 -8.34
C ASN A 248 7.53 24.73 -7.44
N SER A 249 6.49 24.09 -7.98
CA SER A 249 5.28 23.71 -7.25
C SER A 249 5.17 22.21 -7.01
N LEU A 250 5.73 21.39 -7.91
CA LEU A 250 5.64 19.95 -7.89
C LEU A 250 6.54 19.40 -6.78
N GLU A 251 5.92 18.75 -5.81
CA GLU A 251 6.54 18.14 -4.63
C GLU A 251 6.67 16.62 -4.78
N LEU A 252 5.75 15.97 -5.51
CA LEU A 252 5.74 14.53 -5.75
C LEU A 252 5.58 14.22 -7.24
N LEU A 253 6.51 13.42 -7.76
CA LEU A 253 6.43 12.81 -9.09
C LEU A 253 6.52 11.28 -8.97
N ASP A 254 5.46 10.59 -9.38
CA ASP A 254 5.44 9.12 -9.46
C ASP A 254 5.47 8.67 -10.93
N LEU A 255 6.55 7.98 -11.28
CA LEU A 255 6.80 7.35 -12.57
C LEU A 255 7.04 5.84 -12.44
N ALA A 256 6.54 5.21 -11.37
CA ALA A 256 6.73 3.78 -11.15
C ALA A 256 6.20 2.93 -12.31
N ASP A 257 6.80 1.77 -12.53
CA ASP A 257 6.37 0.76 -13.49
C ASP A 257 6.15 1.31 -14.90
N ASN A 258 7.09 2.15 -15.34
CA ASN A 258 7.16 2.66 -16.70
C ASN A 258 8.29 1.96 -17.46
N ARG A 259 8.76 2.56 -18.56
CA ARG A 259 9.84 2.04 -19.40
C ARG A 259 11.05 2.97 -19.35
N VAL A 260 11.28 3.62 -18.21
CA VAL A 260 12.42 4.50 -17.99
C VAL A 260 13.66 3.62 -17.81
N SER A 261 14.60 3.69 -18.74
CA SER A 261 15.88 3.00 -18.65
C SER A 261 16.91 3.87 -17.94
N SER A 262 18.18 3.44 -17.94
CA SER A 262 19.28 4.29 -17.49
C SER A 262 19.32 5.66 -18.18
N VAL A 263 18.93 5.74 -19.46
CA VAL A 263 18.97 6.99 -20.24
C VAL A 263 17.97 8.01 -19.70
N GLY A 264 16.70 7.64 -19.54
CA GLY A 264 15.69 8.54 -18.98
C GLY A 264 15.98 8.89 -17.51
N ALA A 265 16.56 7.96 -16.75
CA ALA A 265 17.01 8.22 -15.39
C ALA A 265 18.15 9.25 -15.33
N THR A 266 19.09 9.22 -16.28
CA THR A 266 20.14 10.24 -16.41
C THR A 266 19.54 11.63 -16.61
N GLU A 267 18.57 11.76 -17.52
CA GLU A 267 17.91 13.04 -17.81
C GLU A 267 17.17 13.58 -16.58
N LEU A 268 16.41 12.72 -15.90
CA LEU A 268 15.75 13.07 -14.65
C LEU A 268 16.76 13.48 -13.57
N ALA A 269 17.84 12.73 -13.39
CA ALA A 269 18.89 13.04 -12.43
C ALA A 269 19.53 14.42 -12.69
N GLN A 270 19.87 14.74 -13.94
CA GLN A 270 20.41 16.04 -14.31
C GLN A 270 19.44 17.18 -13.97
N SER A 271 18.13 16.97 -14.17
CA SER A 271 17.14 17.98 -13.84
C SER A 271 17.01 18.22 -12.33
N LEU A 272 17.17 17.18 -11.50
CA LEU A 272 17.10 17.26 -10.04
C LEU A 272 18.22 18.08 -9.42
N ILE A 273 19.38 18.21 -10.09
CA ILE A 273 20.49 19.05 -9.61
C ILE A 273 20.05 20.50 -9.38
N THR A 274 19.13 20.99 -10.22
CA THR A 274 18.66 22.39 -10.17
C THR A 274 17.23 22.54 -9.65
N ASN A 275 16.44 21.46 -9.64
CA ASN A 275 15.12 21.48 -9.05
C ASN A 275 15.21 21.62 -7.53
N SER A 276 14.30 22.41 -6.96
CA SER A 276 14.23 22.69 -5.52
C SER A 276 12.84 22.50 -4.94
N SER A 277 11.93 21.82 -5.66
CA SER A 277 10.55 21.61 -5.23
C SER A 277 10.22 20.15 -4.97
N VAL A 278 10.77 19.23 -5.76
CA VAL A 278 10.49 17.79 -5.66
C VAL A 278 11.11 17.26 -4.37
N ARG A 279 10.24 16.73 -3.51
CA ARG A 279 10.57 16.05 -2.25
C ARG A 279 10.47 14.54 -2.37
N SER A 280 9.56 14.04 -3.19
CA SER A 280 9.33 12.61 -3.39
C SER A 280 9.40 12.25 -4.87
N LEU A 281 10.29 11.33 -5.20
CA LEU A 281 10.43 10.78 -6.54
C LEU A 281 10.29 9.26 -6.50
N CYS A 282 9.28 8.73 -7.18
CA CYS A 282 9.13 7.30 -7.36
C CYS A 282 9.50 6.88 -8.78
N LEU A 283 10.49 5.99 -8.88
CA LEU A 283 10.95 5.37 -10.12
C LEU A 283 10.98 3.84 -10.01
N SER A 284 10.28 3.25 -9.04
CA SER A 284 10.23 1.80 -8.85
C SER A 284 9.72 1.06 -10.11
N GLY A 285 10.11 -0.18 -10.35
CA GLY A 285 9.60 -0.99 -11.47
C GLY A 285 10.04 -0.52 -12.87
N ASN A 286 11.18 0.18 -12.95
CA ASN A 286 11.74 0.67 -14.22
C ASN A 286 13.01 -0.11 -14.59
N GLY A 287 13.66 0.28 -15.69
CA GLY A 287 14.91 -0.31 -16.19
C GLY A 287 16.15 0.53 -15.88
N ILE A 288 16.18 1.23 -14.74
CA ILE A 288 17.23 2.21 -14.42
C ILE A 288 18.64 1.59 -14.45
N ALA A 289 18.75 0.36 -13.95
CA ALA A 289 19.99 -0.39 -13.85
C ALA A 289 21.11 0.35 -13.08
N GLY A 290 22.29 -0.27 -12.99
CA GLY A 290 23.46 0.33 -12.35
C GLY A 290 23.85 1.71 -12.90
N PRO A 291 23.94 1.92 -14.23
CA PRO A 291 24.32 3.22 -14.79
C PRO A 291 23.34 4.35 -14.47
N GLY A 292 22.03 4.10 -14.55
CA GLY A 292 21.04 5.12 -14.19
C GLY A 292 21.09 5.47 -12.70
N ALA A 293 21.31 4.46 -11.84
CA ALA A 293 21.47 4.69 -10.40
C ALA A 293 22.72 5.51 -10.07
N GLN A 294 23.80 5.37 -10.83
CA GLN A 294 25.01 6.21 -10.70
C GLN A 294 24.71 7.68 -10.96
N GLU A 295 23.94 7.98 -12.00
CA GLU A 295 23.55 9.35 -12.35
C GLU A 295 22.60 9.95 -11.29
N VAL A 296 21.60 9.18 -10.84
CA VAL A 296 20.74 9.57 -9.72
C VAL A 296 21.58 9.85 -8.47
N SER A 297 22.58 9.03 -8.19
CA SER A 297 23.49 9.22 -7.05
C SER A 297 24.32 10.49 -7.17
N ALA A 298 24.82 10.81 -8.36
CA ALA A 298 25.55 12.06 -8.62
C ALA A 298 24.65 13.28 -8.38
N ALA A 299 23.38 13.21 -8.78
CA ALA A 299 22.40 14.26 -8.50
C ALA A 299 22.12 14.40 -7.00
N LEU A 300 21.98 13.30 -6.26
CA LEU A 300 21.76 13.31 -4.80
C LEU A 300 22.89 13.96 -4.00
N GLN A 301 24.14 13.93 -4.50
CA GLN A 301 25.25 14.61 -3.82
C GLN A 301 25.10 16.13 -3.83
N VAL A 302 24.32 16.69 -4.75
CA VAL A 302 24.12 18.13 -4.92
C VAL A 302 22.70 18.56 -4.54
N ASN A 303 21.71 17.73 -4.83
CA ASN A 303 20.32 18.02 -4.52
C ASN A 303 20.12 18.07 -2.99
N THR A 304 19.43 19.11 -2.55
CA THR A 304 19.18 19.40 -1.12
C THR A 304 17.69 19.46 -0.79
N THR A 305 16.83 18.88 -1.62
CA THR A 305 15.37 18.96 -1.47
C THR A 305 14.68 17.62 -1.48
N LEU A 306 15.28 16.59 -2.08
CA LEU A 306 14.67 15.26 -2.16
C LEU A 306 14.75 14.57 -0.79
N GLU A 307 13.58 14.26 -0.24
CA GLU A 307 13.39 13.63 1.06
C GLU A 307 13.07 12.13 0.92
N GLU A 308 12.45 11.73 -0.20
CA GLU A 308 12.03 10.36 -0.49
C GLU A 308 12.40 9.95 -1.91
N LEU A 309 13.06 8.79 -2.01
CA LEU A 309 13.45 8.19 -3.28
C LEU A 309 13.10 6.70 -3.29
N GLN A 310 12.21 6.32 -4.22
CA GLN A 310 11.81 4.93 -4.41
C GLN A 310 12.40 4.37 -5.71
N LEU A 311 13.23 3.34 -5.59
CA LEU A 311 13.96 2.70 -6.69
C LEU A 311 13.78 1.18 -6.69
N ALA A 312 12.72 0.65 -6.08
CA ALA A 312 12.51 -0.79 -6.04
C ALA A 312 12.42 -1.39 -7.45
N TRP A 313 12.81 -2.66 -7.64
CA TRP A 313 12.64 -3.37 -8.93
C TRP A 313 13.28 -2.67 -10.14
N ASN A 314 14.55 -2.24 -10.02
CA ASN A 314 15.26 -1.50 -11.07
C ASN A 314 16.56 -2.16 -11.57
N CYS A 315 16.90 -3.35 -11.06
CA CYS A 315 18.15 -4.04 -11.40
C CYS A 315 19.41 -3.16 -11.18
N ILE A 316 19.42 -2.39 -10.08
CA ILE A 316 20.52 -1.45 -9.75
C ILE A 316 21.87 -2.17 -9.60
N VAL A 317 21.85 -3.43 -9.13
CA VAL A 317 23.01 -4.27 -8.86
C VAL A 317 24.05 -3.61 -7.93
N GLU A 318 25.17 -4.29 -7.70
CA GLU A 318 26.21 -3.87 -6.74
C GLU A 318 26.77 -2.46 -7.03
N HIS A 319 27.18 -2.19 -8.27
CA HIS A 319 27.85 -0.93 -8.60
C HIS A 319 26.93 0.29 -8.51
N GLY A 320 25.63 0.14 -8.81
CA GLY A 320 24.66 1.20 -8.58
C GLY A 320 24.38 1.41 -7.09
N ALA A 321 24.33 0.34 -6.30
CA ALA A 321 24.17 0.44 -4.85
C ALA A 321 25.36 1.12 -4.17
N LYS A 322 26.58 0.85 -4.66
CA LYS A 322 27.79 1.58 -4.23
C LYS A 322 27.66 3.08 -4.46
N ALA A 323 27.21 3.49 -5.64
CA ALA A 323 27.05 4.91 -5.97
C ALA A 323 26.03 5.59 -5.06
N LEU A 324 24.89 4.92 -4.81
CA LEU A 324 23.87 5.41 -3.89
C LEU A 324 24.42 5.54 -2.46
N ALA A 325 25.19 4.55 -2.00
CA ALA A 325 25.86 4.61 -0.70
C ALA A 325 26.87 5.76 -0.60
N ASP A 326 27.67 5.99 -1.64
CA ASP A 326 28.62 7.11 -1.68
C ASP A 326 27.86 8.45 -1.66
N ALA A 327 26.71 8.55 -2.33
CA ALA A 327 25.84 9.73 -2.26
C ALA A 327 25.24 9.96 -0.87
N LEU A 328 24.78 8.90 -0.20
CA LEU A 328 24.25 8.96 1.18
C LEU A 328 25.28 9.45 2.20
N CYS A 329 26.58 9.28 1.94
CA CYS A 329 27.63 9.81 2.82
C CYS A 329 27.67 11.35 2.83
N VAL A 330 27.14 12.00 1.80
CA VAL A 330 27.20 13.46 1.60
C VAL A 330 25.81 14.10 1.68
N ASN A 331 24.78 13.40 1.19
CA ASN A 331 23.41 13.91 1.20
C ASN A 331 22.86 14.00 2.64
N THR A 332 22.27 15.14 2.95
CA THR A 332 21.72 15.45 4.28
C THR A 332 20.22 15.74 4.25
N THR A 333 19.51 15.27 3.23
CA THR A 333 18.08 15.58 3.03
C THR A 333 17.22 14.34 2.85
N LEU A 334 17.77 13.28 2.27
CA LEU A 334 17.07 12.02 2.08
C LEU A 334 16.80 11.36 3.43
N THR A 335 15.51 11.07 3.67
CA THR A 335 15.00 10.42 4.88
C THR A 335 14.41 9.04 4.59
N VAL A 336 13.94 8.81 3.36
CA VAL A 336 13.37 7.55 2.90
C VAL A 336 14.09 7.09 1.62
N LEU A 337 14.62 5.87 1.65
CA LEU A 337 15.23 5.22 0.50
C LEU A 337 14.72 3.79 0.37
N ASP A 338 14.06 3.50 -0.75
CA ASP A 338 13.68 2.13 -1.11
C ASP A 338 14.56 1.61 -2.26
N MET A 339 15.37 0.60 -1.96
CA MET A 339 16.21 -0.11 -2.93
C MET A 339 15.80 -1.59 -3.06
N SER A 340 14.55 -1.94 -2.76
CA SER A 340 14.08 -3.32 -2.77
C SER A 340 14.22 -4.00 -4.14
N ALA A 341 14.44 -5.31 -4.16
CA ALA A 341 14.43 -6.15 -5.36
C ALA A 341 15.35 -5.64 -6.48
N ASN A 342 16.59 -5.29 -6.14
CA ASN A 342 17.57 -4.71 -7.05
C ASN A 342 18.81 -5.57 -7.30
N GLY A 343 18.89 -6.74 -6.67
CA GLY A 343 20.01 -7.65 -6.82
C GLY A 343 21.35 -7.04 -6.38
N ILE A 344 21.34 -6.16 -5.36
CA ILE A 344 22.55 -5.45 -4.90
C ILE A 344 23.61 -6.39 -4.31
N GLY A 345 23.19 -7.54 -3.78
CA GLY A 345 24.07 -8.54 -3.19
C GLY A 345 24.80 -8.07 -1.92
N LYS A 346 25.68 -8.95 -1.42
CA LYS A 346 26.42 -8.74 -0.17
C LYS A 346 27.40 -7.56 -0.22
N GLU A 347 28.05 -7.33 -1.36
CA GLU A 347 29.00 -6.21 -1.54
C GLU A 347 28.24 -4.87 -1.60
N GLY A 348 27.08 -4.83 -2.27
CA GLY A 348 26.18 -3.68 -2.24
C GLY A 348 25.72 -3.33 -0.82
N ALA A 349 25.33 -4.33 -0.02
CA ALA A 349 25.00 -4.12 1.39
C ALA A 349 26.19 -3.63 2.23
N SER A 350 27.41 -4.07 1.95
CA SER A 350 28.62 -3.57 2.62
C SER A 350 28.81 -2.07 2.36
N HIS A 351 28.59 -1.62 1.12
CA HIS A 351 28.63 -0.19 0.79
C HIS A 351 27.54 0.61 1.51
N VAL A 352 26.29 0.12 1.48
CA VAL A 352 25.17 0.78 2.18
C VAL A 352 25.43 0.86 3.68
N ALA A 353 25.93 -0.22 4.30
CA ALA A 353 26.30 -0.24 5.70
C ALA A 353 27.36 0.82 6.04
N ARG A 354 28.41 0.96 5.22
CA ARG A 354 29.42 2.02 5.39
C ARG A 354 28.80 3.42 5.34
N ALA A 355 27.83 3.64 4.46
CA ALA A 355 27.13 4.92 4.40
C ALA A 355 26.29 5.17 5.65
N LEU A 356 25.61 4.14 6.18
CA LEU A 356 24.83 4.23 7.42
C LEU A 356 25.69 4.57 8.66
N GLU A 357 26.98 4.20 8.69
CA GLU A 357 27.89 4.58 9.78
C GLU A 357 28.07 6.12 9.90
N HIS A 358 27.81 6.86 8.81
CA HIS A 358 28.03 8.32 8.74
C HIS A 358 26.77 9.13 8.45
N ASN A 359 25.78 8.54 7.76
CA ASN A 359 24.55 9.22 7.42
C ASN A 359 23.72 9.50 8.68
N THR A 360 23.24 10.74 8.81
CA THR A 360 22.51 11.24 9.98
C THR A 360 21.08 11.68 9.67
N THR A 361 20.55 11.31 8.49
CA THR A 361 19.26 11.81 8.01
C THR A 361 18.31 10.70 7.57
N LEU A 362 18.84 9.58 7.08
CA LEU A 362 18.06 8.45 6.60
C LEU A 362 17.39 7.73 7.78
N ARG A 363 16.06 7.74 7.78
CA ARG A 363 15.21 7.15 8.81
C ARG A 363 14.59 5.83 8.36
N HIS A 364 14.28 5.72 7.07
CA HIS A 364 13.67 4.55 6.46
C HIS A 364 14.56 4.01 5.34
N LEU A 365 14.99 2.77 5.49
CA LEU A 365 15.73 2.05 4.47
C LEU A 365 15.07 0.71 4.19
N SER A 366 14.73 0.47 2.91
CA SER A 366 14.33 -0.85 2.44
C SER A 366 15.38 -1.47 1.53
N LEU A 367 15.82 -2.66 1.91
CA LEU A 367 16.69 -3.55 1.17
C LEU A 367 16.01 -4.92 0.94
N HIS A 368 14.68 -4.99 0.97
CA HIS A 368 13.93 -6.22 0.70
C HIS A 368 14.38 -6.91 -0.60
N GLY A 369 14.47 -8.24 -0.64
CA GLY A 369 14.59 -9.00 -1.88
C GLY A 369 15.89 -8.80 -2.67
N ASN A 370 17.00 -8.53 -1.98
CA ASN A 370 18.27 -8.10 -2.56
C ASN A 370 19.40 -9.13 -2.51
N VAL A 371 19.09 -10.35 -2.06
CA VAL A 371 20.04 -11.48 -1.99
C VAL A 371 21.31 -11.09 -1.21
N LEU A 372 21.13 -10.49 -0.04
CA LEU A 372 22.26 -10.07 0.81
C LEU A 372 23.09 -11.25 1.33
N LYS A 373 22.48 -12.44 1.45
CA LYS A 373 23.09 -13.66 1.99
C LYS A 373 23.70 -13.38 3.37
N ASP A 374 24.72 -14.15 3.78
CA ASP A 374 25.22 -14.13 5.15
C ASP A 374 26.15 -12.94 5.46
N ASP A 375 26.97 -12.46 4.52
CA ASP A 375 27.90 -11.35 4.77
C ASP A 375 27.21 -9.98 4.84
N GLY A 376 26.15 -9.75 4.06
CA GLY A 376 25.46 -8.45 4.01
C GLY A 376 24.89 -7.99 5.36
N PRO A 377 24.10 -8.82 6.07
CA PRO A 377 23.54 -8.53 7.39
C PRO A 377 24.59 -8.22 8.44
N ARG A 378 25.77 -8.86 8.38
CA ARG A 378 26.89 -8.58 9.29
C ARG A 378 27.40 -7.14 9.14
N HIS A 379 27.49 -6.64 7.92
CA HIS A 379 27.88 -5.24 7.68
C HIS A 379 26.81 -4.28 8.19
N ILE A 380 25.53 -4.56 7.88
CA ILE A 380 24.40 -3.74 8.34
C ILE A 380 24.35 -3.70 9.87
N ALA A 381 24.50 -4.85 10.53
CA ALA A 381 24.57 -4.95 11.98
C ALA A 381 25.67 -4.05 12.57
N LYS A 382 26.87 -4.10 12.02
CA LYS A 382 27.97 -3.23 12.43
C LYS A 382 27.61 -1.75 12.31
N ALA A 383 26.98 -1.35 11.21
CA ALA A 383 26.53 0.02 11.02
C ALA A 383 25.47 0.42 12.06
N LEU A 384 24.49 -0.44 12.33
CA LEU A 384 23.44 -0.20 13.31
C LEU A 384 23.96 -0.03 14.75
N GLN A 385 25.13 -0.57 15.11
CA GLN A 385 25.72 -0.32 16.43
C GLN A 385 26.09 1.15 16.66
N THR A 386 26.39 1.88 15.58
CA THR A 386 26.82 3.28 15.62
C THR A 386 25.76 4.25 15.13
N ASN A 387 24.93 3.84 14.17
CA ASN A 387 23.86 4.66 13.62
C ASN A 387 22.77 4.93 14.68
N ARG A 388 22.40 6.20 14.86
CA ARG A 388 21.43 6.67 15.86
C ARG A 388 20.24 7.40 15.24
N VAL A 389 19.97 7.19 13.94
CA VAL A 389 18.91 7.91 13.20
C VAL A 389 17.98 6.96 12.44
N LEU A 390 18.44 5.78 12.04
CA LEU A 390 17.61 4.82 11.33
C LEU A 390 16.54 4.26 12.26
N GLU A 391 15.28 4.48 11.90
CA GLU A 391 14.09 4.07 12.67
C GLU A 391 13.44 2.82 12.06
N TYR A 392 13.56 2.63 10.75
CA TYR A 392 12.96 1.54 10.00
C TYR A 392 14.00 0.87 9.09
N LEU A 393 14.15 -0.44 9.25
CA LEU A 393 14.96 -1.28 8.39
C LEU A 393 14.15 -2.47 7.89
N ASP A 394 14.05 -2.59 6.57
CA ASP A 394 13.47 -3.75 5.89
C ASP A 394 14.56 -4.54 5.16
N ILE A 395 14.80 -5.76 5.61
CA ILE A 395 15.74 -6.72 5.02
C ILE A 395 15.06 -8.06 4.76
N ASP A 396 13.76 -8.02 4.45
CA ASP A 396 12.96 -9.20 4.10
C ASP A 396 13.51 -9.90 2.85
N GLY A 397 13.36 -11.23 2.76
CA GLY A 397 13.61 -11.97 1.52
C GLY A 397 15.07 -11.92 1.05
N ASN A 398 16.04 -11.92 1.96
CA ASN A 398 17.46 -11.75 1.66
C ASN A 398 18.31 -13.00 1.87
N GLU A 399 17.67 -14.14 2.13
CA GLU A 399 18.30 -15.42 2.41
C GLU A 399 19.27 -15.39 3.61
N ILE A 400 18.96 -14.58 4.61
CA ILE A 400 19.81 -14.42 5.81
C ILE A 400 19.79 -15.70 6.65
N GLY A 401 20.96 -16.32 6.85
CA GLY A 401 21.14 -17.48 7.71
C GLY A 401 21.18 -17.18 9.22
N PRO A 402 20.99 -18.20 10.07
CA PRO A 402 20.85 -18.04 11.52
C PRO A 402 22.11 -17.49 12.19
N SER A 403 23.30 -17.86 11.70
CA SER A 403 24.59 -17.38 12.22
C SER A 403 24.73 -15.86 12.14
N ASN A 404 24.08 -15.24 11.16
CA ASN A 404 24.22 -13.82 10.85
C ASN A 404 23.08 -12.98 11.45
N VAL A 405 21.99 -13.63 11.86
CA VAL A 405 20.98 -13.00 12.73
C VAL A 405 21.58 -12.63 14.07
N LYS A 406 22.56 -13.38 14.58
CA LYS A 406 23.28 -13.03 15.80
C LYS A 406 23.90 -11.62 15.73
N ASP A 407 24.60 -11.30 14.64
CA ASP A 407 25.18 -9.96 14.47
C ASP A 407 24.10 -8.87 14.53
N LEU A 408 22.96 -9.11 13.87
CA LEU A 408 21.80 -8.21 13.93
C LEU A 408 21.24 -8.09 15.34
N ALA A 409 21.10 -9.20 16.07
CA ALA A 409 20.62 -9.22 17.44
C ALA A 409 21.56 -8.44 18.38
N ASP A 410 22.87 -8.62 18.25
CA ASP A 410 23.87 -7.86 19.00
C ASP A 410 23.79 -6.36 18.69
N ALA A 411 23.53 -5.99 17.44
CA ALA A 411 23.29 -4.60 17.06
C ALA A 411 21.99 -4.05 17.66
N VAL A 412 20.88 -4.79 17.59
CA VAL A 412 19.59 -4.42 18.19
C VAL A 412 19.72 -4.26 19.71
N ARG A 413 20.54 -5.07 20.38
CA ARG A 413 20.77 -4.99 21.83
C ARG A 413 21.32 -3.64 22.27
N VAL A 414 22.13 -2.98 21.44
CA VAL A 414 22.80 -1.70 21.76
C VAL A 414 22.25 -0.50 21.00
N ASN A 415 21.49 -0.72 19.93
CA ASN A 415 20.84 0.31 19.17
C ASN A 415 19.63 0.86 19.94
N ASN A 416 19.53 2.18 20.01
CA ASN A 416 18.49 2.89 20.75
C ASN A 416 17.68 3.84 19.86
N CYS A 417 17.58 3.53 18.56
CA CYS A 417 16.83 4.33 17.58
C CYS A 417 15.90 3.48 16.72
N LEU A 418 16.32 2.27 16.35
CA LEU A 418 15.55 1.37 15.50
C LEU A 418 14.25 0.96 16.20
N GLN A 419 13.14 1.20 15.50
CA GLN A 419 11.77 0.94 15.95
C GLN A 419 11.15 -0.24 15.19
N THR A 420 11.49 -0.38 13.91
CA THR A 420 10.97 -1.44 13.05
C THR A 420 12.10 -2.22 12.40
N LEU A 421 12.10 -3.53 12.60
CA LEU A 421 12.99 -4.47 11.92
C LEU A 421 12.14 -5.54 11.22
N LYS A 422 12.21 -5.55 9.90
CA LYS A 422 11.58 -6.61 9.09
C LYS A 422 12.62 -7.61 8.60
N LEU A 423 12.37 -8.87 8.93
CA LEU A 423 13.20 -10.03 8.62
C LEU A 423 12.40 -11.16 7.96
N ALA A 424 11.19 -10.92 7.48
CA ALA A 424 10.34 -11.92 6.86
C ALA A 424 11.01 -12.62 5.67
N ARG A 425 10.63 -13.87 5.40
CA ARG A 425 11.14 -14.68 4.27
C ARG A 425 12.67 -14.85 4.28
N ASN A 426 13.27 -14.99 5.46
CA ASN A 426 14.68 -15.34 5.63
C ASN A 426 14.82 -16.76 6.23
N LYS A 427 16.04 -17.12 6.68
CA LYS A 427 16.34 -18.43 7.27
C LYS A 427 16.72 -18.27 8.75
N VAL A 428 16.00 -17.38 9.48
CA VAL A 428 16.30 -17.03 10.88
C VAL A 428 16.29 -18.27 11.79
N ASN A 429 15.32 -19.17 11.65
CA ASN A 429 15.10 -20.38 12.44
C ASN A 429 15.10 -20.18 13.97
N ASP A 430 15.08 -21.27 14.74
CA ASP A 430 15.07 -21.22 16.21
C ASP A 430 16.31 -20.55 16.82
N VAL A 431 17.49 -20.75 16.23
CA VAL A 431 18.74 -20.18 16.73
C VAL A 431 18.74 -18.67 16.55
N GLY A 432 18.32 -18.16 15.38
CA GLY A 432 18.21 -16.72 15.16
C GLY A 432 17.07 -16.09 15.97
N ALA A 433 15.95 -16.80 16.15
CA ALA A 433 14.85 -16.35 17.01
C ALA A 433 15.28 -16.23 18.48
N TRP A 434 16.09 -17.16 18.97
CA TRP A 434 16.70 -17.10 20.29
C TRP A 434 17.62 -15.89 20.47
N GLU A 435 18.54 -15.65 19.53
CA GLU A 435 19.45 -14.49 19.59
C GLU A 435 18.65 -13.16 19.61
N LEU A 436 17.61 -13.05 18.78
CA LEU A 436 16.70 -11.89 18.79
C LEU A 436 15.92 -11.78 20.11
N ALA A 437 15.46 -12.89 20.68
CA ALA A 437 14.80 -12.91 21.98
C ALA A 437 15.72 -12.36 23.09
N GLU A 438 16.99 -12.78 23.10
CA GLU A 438 17.99 -12.25 24.04
C GLU A 438 18.24 -10.75 23.86
N ALA A 439 18.23 -10.25 22.62
CA ALA A 439 18.31 -8.82 22.36
C ALA A 439 17.06 -8.07 22.87
N LEU A 440 15.86 -8.62 22.65
CA LEU A 440 14.58 -8.03 23.08
C LEU A 440 14.44 -7.94 24.61
N LYS A 441 15.06 -8.85 25.38
CA LYS A 441 15.06 -8.75 26.86
C LYS A 441 15.67 -7.43 27.35
N VAL A 442 16.60 -6.84 26.58
CA VAL A 442 17.34 -5.62 26.94
C VAL A 442 16.89 -4.41 26.13
N ASN A 443 16.64 -4.57 24.82
CA ASN A 443 16.29 -3.47 23.92
C ASN A 443 14.98 -2.77 24.36
N ARG A 444 14.97 -1.43 24.28
CA ARG A 444 13.85 -0.59 24.72
C ARG A 444 13.30 0.32 23.62
N THR A 445 13.60 0.06 22.35
CA THR A 445 13.21 0.93 21.24
C THR A 445 12.44 0.21 20.15
N LEU A 446 12.71 -1.08 19.93
CA LEU A 446 12.05 -1.86 18.91
C LEU A 446 10.58 -2.06 19.30
N THR A 447 9.69 -1.60 18.43
CA THR A 447 8.24 -1.69 18.55
C THR A 447 7.65 -2.71 17.58
N VAL A 448 8.31 -2.96 16.45
CA VAL A 448 7.83 -3.90 15.42
C VAL A 448 8.95 -4.86 15.04
N LEU A 449 8.68 -6.16 15.13
CA LEU A 449 9.56 -7.22 14.67
C LEU A 449 8.77 -8.17 13.75
N ASP A 450 9.22 -8.31 12.51
CA ASP A 450 8.64 -9.25 11.55
C ASP A 450 9.55 -10.45 11.31
N LEU A 451 9.09 -11.64 11.73
CA LEU A 451 9.71 -12.94 11.54
C LEU A 451 8.82 -13.88 10.70
N THR A 452 7.89 -13.35 9.92
CA THR A 452 7.02 -14.13 9.03
C THR A 452 7.84 -14.99 8.06
N ARG A 453 7.51 -16.27 7.87
CA ARG A 453 8.24 -17.18 6.95
C ARG A 453 9.73 -17.30 7.23
N ASN A 454 10.10 -17.66 8.46
CA ASN A 454 11.50 -17.82 8.87
C ASN A 454 11.89 -19.20 9.38
N SER A 455 10.96 -20.17 9.30
CA SER A 455 11.13 -21.51 9.87
C SER A 455 11.42 -21.48 11.37
N VAL A 456 10.80 -20.56 12.11
CA VAL A 456 10.79 -20.57 13.58
C VAL A 456 9.89 -21.73 14.02
N GLU A 457 10.41 -22.61 14.87
CA GLU A 457 9.69 -23.76 15.40
C GLU A 457 9.37 -23.58 16.90
N GLU A 458 9.14 -24.69 17.60
CA GLU A 458 8.71 -24.73 19.00
C GLU A 458 9.73 -24.11 19.95
N ALA A 459 11.03 -24.35 19.72
CA ALA A 459 12.09 -23.86 20.58
C ALA A 459 12.25 -22.33 20.45
N GLY A 460 12.29 -21.80 19.23
CA GLY A 460 12.35 -20.35 19.01
C GLY A 460 11.13 -19.62 19.56
N ALA A 461 9.93 -20.20 19.45
CA ALA A 461 8.73 -19.66 20.06
C ALA A 461 8.80 -19.62 21.60
N THR A 462 9.44 -20.61 22.23
CA THR A 462 9.64 -20.66 23.67
C THR A 462 10.56 -19.54 24.15
N GLU A 463 11.65 -19.29 23.44
CA GLU A 463 12.59 -18.20 23.73
C GLU A 463 11.94 -16.82 23.55
N LEU A 464 11.19 -16.64 22.46
CA LEU A 464 10.42 -15.42 22.23
C LEU A 464 9.40 -15.17 23.35
N ASN A 465 8.73 -16.23 23.84
CA ASN A 465 7.87 -16.11 25.01
C ASN A 465 8.62 -15.55 26.24
N GLU A 466 9.81 -16.07 26.57
CA GLU A 466 10.57 -15.57 27.71
C GLU A 466 10.94 -14.08 27.55
N ALA A 467 11.33 -13.68 26.35
CA ALA A 467 11.66 -12.29 26.07
C ALA A 467 10.43 -11.38 26.20
N LEU A 468 9.28 -11.79 25.69
CA LEU A 468 8.04 -11.02 25.76
C LEU A 468 7.50 -10.90 27.18
N GLN A 469 7.82 -11.80 28.11
CA GLN A 469 7.41 -11.65 29.51
C GLN A 469 8.11 -10.48 30.22
N VAL A 470 9.28 -10.04 29.73
CA VAL A 470 10.08 -8.95 30.33
C VAL A 470 10.22 -7.73 29.43
N ASN A 471 9.99 -7.88 28.13
CA ASN A 471 10.00 -6.78 27.18
C ASN A 471 8.69 -5.99 27.29
N ASN A 472 8.83 -4.68 27.45
CA ASN A 472 7.71 -3.74 27.62
C ASN A 472 7.74 -2.65 26.53
N THR A 473 8.25 -2.96 25.34
CA THR A 473 8.40 -1.99 24.24
C THR A 473 7.86 -2.51 22.92
N LEU A 474 7.99 -3.80 22.66
CA LEU A 474 7.46 -4.42 21.45
C LEU A 474 5.93 -4.33 21.45
N ARG A 475 5.39 -3.82 20.35
CA ARG A 475 3.97 -3.60 20.10
C ARG A 475 3.41 -4.57 19.08
N GLU A 476 4.22 -4.95 18.10
CA GLU A 476 3.82 -5.82 17.01
C GLU A 476 4.85 -6.92 16.78
N LEU A 477 4.39 -8.16 16.79
CA LEU A 477 5.20 -9.34 16.49
C LEU A 477 4.53 -10.17 15.42
N HIS A 478 5.23 -10.35 14.30
CA HIS A 478 4.73 -11.13 13.18
C HIS A 478 5.49 -12.44 13.08
N LEU A 479 4.76 -13.54 13.20
CA LEU A 479 5.28 -14.91 13.22
C LEU A 479 4.49 -15.82 12.27
N SER A 480 3.69 -15.27 11.36
CA SER A 480 2.91 -16.07 10.42
C SER A 480 3.78 -16.94 9.51
N TYR A 481 3.22 -18.05 9.00
CA TYR A 481 3.88 -18.98 8.10
C TYR A 481 5.20 -19.53 8.65
N ASN A 482 5.23 -19.88 9.93
CA ASN A 482 6.33 -20.57 10.59
C ASN A 482 5.89 -21.99 10.97
N ARG A 483 6.64 -22.67 11.85
CA ARG A 483 6.35 -24.04 12.30
C ARG A 483 6.26 -24.11 13.83
N ILE A 484 5.62 -23.10 14.42
CA ILE A 484 5.54 -22.91 15.88
C ILE A 484 4.87 -24.11 16.56
N LYS A 485 3.89 -24.74 15.89
CA LYS A 485 3.13 -25.89 16.38
C LYS A 485 2.43 -25.64 17.73
N GLY A 486 1.75 -26.65 18.25
CA GLY A 486 0.97 -26.52 19.48
C GLY A 486 1.79 -26.21 20.72
N THR A 487 2.94 -26.83 20.91
CA THR A 487 3.83 -26.60 22.07
C THR A 487 4.39 -25.18 22.09
N GLY A 488 4.86 -24.67 20.93
CA GLY A 488 5.33 -23.29 20.81
C GLY A 488 4.20 -22.28 21.05
N ALA A 489 2.99 -22.56 20.58
CA ALA A 489 1.81 -21.72 20.86
C ALA A 489 1.42 -21.73 22.34
N ILE A 490 1.49 -22.88 23.01
CA ILE A 490 1.30 -22.98 24.47
C ILE A 490 2.34 -22.13 25.21
N ALA A 491 3.60 -22.13 24.75
CA ALA A 491 4.63 -21.28 25.33
C ALA A 491 4.29 -19.79 25.14
N LEU A 492 3.96 -19.36 23.92
CA LEU A 492 3.56 -17.97 23.63
C LEU A 492 2.34 -17.50 24.42
N ALA A 493 1.39 -18.38 24.73
CA ALA A 493 0.27 -18.07 25.62
C ALA A 493 0.71 -17.62 27.02
N GLY A 494 1.89 -18.07 27.48
CA GLY A 494 2.52 -17.60 28.71
C GLY A 494 2.79 -16.09 28.70
N ALA A 495 3.44 -15.60 27.64
CA ALA A 495 3.72 -14.20 27.42
C ALA A 495 2.45 -13.38 27.16
N ILE A 496 1.54 -13.89 26.33
CA ILE A 496 0.26 -13.23 26.05
C ILE A 496 -0.48 -12.91 27.35
N ARG A 497 -0.49 -13.83 28.32
CA ARG A 497 -1.21 -13.61 29.59
C ARG A 497 -0.68 -12.44 30.41
N VAL A 498 0.61 -12.10 30.32
CA VAL A 498 1.27 -11.15 31.23
C VAL A 498 1.80 -9.89 30.54
N ASN A 499 2.09 -9.94 29.25
CA ASN A 499 2.63 -8.80 28.52
C ASN A 499 1.52 -7.76 28.29
N THR A 500 1.79 -6.50 28.63
CA THR A 500 0.80 -5.41 28.52
C THR A 500 1.11 -4.41 27.42
N THR A 501 2.13 -4.66 26.59
CA THR A 501 2.61 -3.71 25.57
C THR A 501 2.47 -4.21 24.14
N LEU A 502 2.34 -5.52 23.96
CA LEU A 502 2.04 -6.13 22.69
C LEU A 502 0.56 -5.88 22.37
N HIS A 503 0.30 -5.32 21.20
CA HIS A 503 -1.03 -4.99 20.70
C HIS A 503 -1.43 -5.86 19.50
N THR A 504 -0.44 -6.29 18.71
CA THR A 504 -0.62 -7.09 17.49
C THR A 504 0.26 -8.33 17.53
N LEU A 505 -0.35 -9.49 17.32
CA LEU A 505 0.35 -10.77 17.22
C LEU A 505 -0.17 -11.57 16.01
N HIS A 506 0.67 -11.75 14.99
CA HIS A 506 0.32 -12.55 13.82
C HIS A 506 0.93 -13.95 13.91
N LEU A 507 0.07 -14.96 13.91
CA LEU A 507 0.42 -16.38 14.07
C LEU A 507 -0.23 -17.25 12.99
N ALA A 508 -0.69 -16.66 11.88
CA ALA A 508 -1.35 -17.42 10.82
C ALA A 508 -0.45 -18.53 10.26
N ASP A 509 -1.03 -19.65 9.83
CA ASP A 509 -0.34 -20.75 9.15
C ASP A 509 0.90 -21.27 9.94
N ASN A 510 0.70 -21.72 11.17
CA ASN A 510 1.76 -22.18 12.09
C ASN A 510 1.59 -23.60 12.64
N ASP A 511 0.57 -24.34 12.16
CA ASP A 511 0.22 -25.68 12.64
C ASP A 511 -0.04 -25.74 14.16
N ILE A 512 -0.64 -24.70 14.72
CA ILE A 512 -0.84 -24.55 16.19
C ILE A 512 -1.72 -25.67 16.78
N GLY A 513 -2.68 -26.19 16.03
CA GLY A 513 -3.58 -27.25 16.47
C GLY A 513 -4.46 -26.88 17.67
N ASP A 514 -5.25 -27.85 18.12
CA ASP A 514 -6.34 -27.64 19.07
C ASP A 514 -5.83 -27.16 20.44
N GLN A 515 -4.83 -27.82 21.01
CA GLN A 515 -4.35 -27.51 22.36
C GLN A 515 -3.67 -26.14 22.44
N GLY A 516 -2.88 -25.78 21.42
CA GLY A 516 -2.22 -24.48 21.36
C GLY A 516 -3.21 -23.33 21.18
N SER A 517 -4.21 -23.52 20.31
CA SER A 517 -5.23 -22.51 20.05
C SER A 517 -6.14 -22.26 21.26
N HIS A 518 -6.52 -23.31 22.00
CA HIS A 518 -7.23 -23.17 23.27
C HIS A 518 -6.42 -22.35 24.29
N LYS A 519 -5.12 -22.61 24.43
CA LYS A 519 -4.27 -21.89 25.39
C LYS A 519 -4.08 -20.43 25.03
N ILE A 520 -3.95 -20.10 23.75
CA ILE A 520 -3.92 -18.71 23.29
C ILE A 520 -5.24 -18.01 23.64
N ALA A 521 -6.39 -18.65 23.37
CA ALA A 521 -7.69 -18.06 23.66
C ALA A 521 -7.91 -17.83 25.17
N GLU A 522 -7.54 -18.78 26.02
CA GLU A 522 -7.55 -18.60 27.49
C GLU A 522 -6.66 -17.42 27.93
N ALA A 523 -5.48 -17.27 27.33
CA ALA A 523 -4.58 -16.16 27.66
C ALA A 523 -5.15 -14.80 27.23
N LEU A 524 -5.81 -14.74 26.08
CA LEU A 524 -6.46 -13.53 25.55
C LEU A 524 -7.69 -13.09 26.38
N GLN A 525 -8.32 -13.99 27.14
CA GLN A 525 -9.38 -13.59 28.09
C GLN A 525 -8.87 -12.77 29.26
N ILE A 526 -7.60 -12.96 29.61
CA ILE A 526 -6.94 -12.27 30.71
C ILE A 526 -6.24 -11.02 30.18
N ASN A 527 -5.64 -11.11 28.99
CA ASN A 527 -4.93 -10.00 28.38
C ASN A 527 -5.89 -8.93 27.85
N THR A 528 -5.62 -7.67 28.21
CA THR A 528 -6.41 -6.52 27.74
C THR A 528 -5.63 -5.58 26.82
N SER A 529 -4.40 -5.92 26.45
CA SER A 529 -3.52 -5.08 25.62
C SER A 529 -3.47 -5.51 24.15
N ILE A 530 -3.68 -6.79 23.87
CA ILE A 530 -3.68 -7.33 22.50
C ILE A 530 -5.05 -7.08 21.88
N HIS A 531 -5.07 -6.31 20.80
CA HIS A 531 -6.28 -5.92 20.09
C HIS A 531 -6.40 -6.63 18.74
N THR A 532 -5.28 -7.13 18.20
CA THR A 532 -5.20 -7.80 16.90
C THR A 532 -4.44 -9.11 17.05
N VAL A 533 -5.10 -10.24 16.75
CA VAL A 533 -4.47 -11.56 16.65
C VAL A 533 -4.90 -12.25 15.38
N SER A 534 -3.94 -12.72 14.58
CA SER A 534 -4.22 -13.55 13.40
C SER A 534 -3.86 -14.99 13.67
N LEU A 535 -4.86 -15.88 13.63
CA LEU A 535 -4.70 -17.34 13.80
C LEU A 535 -5.17 -18.14 12.57
N LEU A 536 -5.41 -17.47 11.44
CA LEU A 536 -5.90 -18.11 10.21
C LEU A 536 -4.94 -19.23 9.76
N GLY A 537 -5.46 -20.31 9.20
CA GLY A 537 -4.62 -21.41 8.70
C GLY A 537 -4.03 -22.35 9.78
N ASN A 538 -4.49 -22.24 11.04
CA ASN A 538 -4.06 -23.12 12.14
C ASN A 538 -5.01 -24.26 12.49
N ASN A 539 -6.03 -24.51 11.67
CA ASN A 539 -7.07 -25.53 11.90
C ASN A 539 -7.74 -25.38 13.30
N LEU A 540 -8.40 -24.24 13.54
CA LEU A 540 -8.99 -23.91 14.83
C LEU A 540 -10.27 -24.73 15.08
N PRO A 541 -10.44 -25.35 16.26
CA PRO A 541 -11.72 -25.91 16.67
C PRO A 541 -12.78 -24.82 16.77
N LYS A 542 -14.02 -25.11 16.35
CA LYS A 542 -15.15 -24.17 16.42
C LYS A 542 -15.35 -23.56 17.82
N GLN A 543 -15.11 -24.35 18.86
CA GLN A 543 -15.19 -23.88 20.25
C GLN A 543 -14.21 -22.73 20.55
N VAL A 544 -13.01 -22.77 19.98
CA VAL A 544 -12.00 -21.71 20.12
C VAL A 544 -12.39 -20.48 19.31
N GLU A 545 -12.94 -20.67 18.10
CA GLU A 545 -13.46 -19.56 17.29
C GLU A 545 -14.58 -18.82 18.04
N ASP A 546 -15.54 -19.56 18.60
CA ASP A 546 -16.63 -19.02 19.42
C ASP A 546 -16.05 -18.29 20.66
N LEU A 547 -15.05 -18.87 21.33
CA LEU A 547 -14.40 -18.28 22.50
C LEU A 547 -13.69 -16.95 22.17
N LEU A 548 -12.95 -16.91 21.08
CA LEU A 548 -12.25 -15.71 20.61
C LEU A 548 -13.25 -14.61 20.21
N SER A 549 -14.36 -14.99 19.54
CA SER A 549 -15.41 -14.05 19.15
C SER A 549 -16.09 -13.37 20.36
N ALA A 550 -16.30 -14.13 21.44
CA ALA A 550 -16.89 -13.62 22.68
C ALA A 550 -15.90 -12.77 23.50
N THR A 551 -14.62 -13.12 23.46
CA THR A 551 -13.57 -12.46 24.24
C THR A 551 -13.18 -11.10 23.64
N MET A 552 -13.26 -10.96 22.31
CA MET A 552 -12.75 -9.79 21.61
C MET A 552 -13.86 -8.90 21.02
N SER A 553 -15.09 -8.94 21.54
CA SER A 553 -16.21 -8.10 21.08
C SER A 553 -15.95 -6.60 21.32
N GLY A 554 -15.34 -5.92 20.35
CA GLY A 554 -14.90 -4.51 20.44
C GLY A 554 -13.46 -4.29 19.98
N THR A 555 -12.70 -5.37 19.85
CA THR A 555 -11.36 -5.44 19.26
C THR A 555 -11.42 -6.20 17.95
N SER A 556 -10.56 -5.80 17.02
CA SER A 556 -10.46 -6.33 15.67
C SER A 556 -9.84 -7.74 15.71
N ALA A 557 -10.52 -8.73 16.30
CA ALA A 557 -10.19 -10.14 16.16
C ALA A 557 -10.56 -10.61 14.75
N TYR A 558 -9.96 -9.98 13.74
CA TYR A 558 -10.12 -10.43 12.38
C TYR A 558 -9.27 -11.68 12.24
N VAL A 559 -9.97 -12.78 12.00
CA VAL A 559 -9.52 -13.85 11.12
C VAL A 559 -9.34 -13.24 9.71
N MET A 560 -8.47 -12.24 9.56
CA MET A 560 -8.10 -11.68 8.27
C MET A 560 -6.93 -12.48 7.73
N VAL A 561 -7.10 -12.89 6.48
CA VAL A 561 -6.01 -13.07 5.53
C VAL A 561 -5.20 -11.77 5.56
N PRO A 562 -3.89 -11.80 5.87
CA PRO A 562 -3.06 -10.62 5.68
C PRO A 562 -3.24 -10.14 4.24
N SER A 563 -3.73 -8.92 4.06
CA SER A 563 -3.81 -8.26 2.75
C SER A 563 -2.44 -8.11 2.09
N ASP A 564 -1.35 -8.43 2.80
CA ASP A 564 0.00 -8.54 2.27
C ASP A 564 0.15 -9.73 1.28
N PHE A 565 -0.83 -10.64 1.25
CA PHE A 565 -0.82 -11.79 0.35
C PHE A 565 -1.40 -11.51 -1.04
N GLN A 566 -2.17 -10.43 -1.23
CA GLN A 566 -2.52 -9.96 -2.58
C GLN A 566 -1.44 -9.07 -3.19
N VAL A 567 -0.60 -8.44 -2.38
CA VAL A 567 0.51 -7.62 -2.90
C VAL A 567 1.70 -8.50 -3.30
N ALA A 568 2.00 -9.58 -2.55
CA ALA A 568 3.13 -10.44 -2.87
C ALA A 568 2.86 -11.54 -3.92
N LEU A 569 1.61 -11.96 -4.14
CA LEU A 569 1.28 -12.92 -5.21
C LEU A 569 0.91 -12.23 -6.54
N CYS A 570 0.64 -10.92 -6.54
CA CYS A 570 0.53 -10.11 -7.75
C CYS A 570 1.85 -9.44 -8.18
N MET A 571 2.89 -9.43 -7.34
CA MET A 571 4.23 -8.90 -7.70
C MET A 571 5.20 -9.96 -8.27
N GLY A 572 4.75 -11.21 -8.50
CA GLY A 572 5.58 -12.28 -9.08
C GLY A 572 5.10 -12.83 -10.43
N LEU A 573 3.95 -12.39 -10.95
CA LEU A 573 3.38 -12.87 -12.22
C LEU A 573 2.82 -11.70 -13.04
N HIS A 574 3.68 -11.03 -13.83
CA HIS A 574 3.27 -10.19 -14.96
C HIS A 574 4.44 -10.05 -15.95
N PRO A 575 4.28 -10.03 -17.30
CA PRO A 575 3.21 -10.49 -18.18
C PRO A 575 3.71 -11.45 -19.30
N ARG A 576 3.24 -12.70 -19.29
CA ARG A 576 3.11 -13.52 -20.53
C ARG A 576 1.69 -14.06 -20.73
N LEU A 577 0.78 -13.77 -19.81
CA LEU A 577 -0.62 -14.18 -19.87
C LEU A 577 -1.45 -12.90 -20.02
N GLY A 578 -1.82 -12.59 -21.26
CA GLY A 578 -2.82 -11.57 -21.55
C GLY A 578 -4.12 -11.89 -20.82
N GLY A 579 -4.84 -10.84 -20.41
CA GLY A 579 -6.04 -10.93 -19.57
C GLY A 579 -7.16 -11.77 -20.15
N ASP A 580 -7.19 -13.06 -19.79
CA ASP A 580 -8.35 -13.93 -19.93
C ASP A 580 -8.78 -14.39 -18.52
N PRO A 581 -9.98 -13.97 -18.04
CA PRO A 581 -10.47 -14.26 -16.69
C PRO A 581 -10.84 -15.73 -16.44
N SER A 582 -10.54 -16.64 -17.38
CA SER A 582 -10.77 -18.09 -17.25
C SER A 582 -9.52 -18.92 -16.91
N CYS A 583 -8.35 -18.29 -16.72
CA CYS A 583 -7.09 -18.98 -16.39
C CYS A 583 -7.00 -19.38 -14.90
N TRP A 584 -6.90 -20.68 -14.65
CA TRP A 584 -6.52 -21.23 -13.35
C TRP A 584 -5.05 -21.68 -13.38
N VAL A 585 -4.25 -21.19 -12.45
CA VAL A 585 -2.85 -21.61 -12.27
C VAL A 585 -2.80 -22.75 -11.27
N ARG A 586 -2.25 -23.90 -11.69
CA ARG A 586 -2.00 -25.06 -10.83
C ARG A 586 -0.50 -25.27 -10.69
N ILE A 587 0.02 -25.16 -9.47
CA ILE A 587 1.41 -25.49 -9.14
C ILE A 587 1.53 -27.01 -9.10
N LEU A 588 2.43 -27.58 -9.88
CA LEU A 588 2.56 -29.04 -10.04
C LEU A 588 3.69 -29.67 -9.21
N ASP A 589 4.70 -28.89 -8.78
CA ASP A 589 5.84 -29.37 -7.98
C ASP A 589 6.50 -28.21 -7.21
N GLU A 590 6.90 -28.44 -5.96
CA GLU A 590 7.49 -27.46 -5.01
C GLU A 590 8.88 -27.91 -4.54
N SER A 591 9.80 -28.22 -5.46
CA SER A 591 11.19 -28.45 -5.12
C SER A 591 12.11 -27.34 -5.64
N LEU A 592 13.11 -26.98 -4.83
CA LEU A 592 14.01 -25.81 -4.88
C LEU A 592 14.85 -25.62 -6.18
N VAL A 593 14.55 -26.34 -7.27
CA VAL A 593 15.39 -26.36 -8.47
C VAL A 593 14.61 -26.10 -9.77
N MET A 594 13.27 -26.19 -9.81
CA MET A 594 12.47 -25.75 -10.97
C MET A 594 11.01 -25.46 -10.59
N MET A 595 10.45 -24.38 -11.12
CA MET A 595 9.04 -24.01 -10.95
C MET A 595 8.27 -24.35 -12.23
N VAL A 596 7.39 -25.36 -12.17
CA VAL A 596 6.54 -25.77 -13.30
C VAL A 596 5.13 -25.22 -13.15
N ILE A 597 4.73 -24.35 -14.08
CA ILE A 597 3.41 -23.71 -14.11
C ILE A 597 2.60 -24.28 -15.27
N GLU A 598 1.45 -24.91 -14.98
CA GLU A 598 0.48 -25.30 -16.00
C GLU A 598 -0.64 -24.24 -16.08
N CYS A 599 -0.81 -23.67 -17.28
CA CYS A 599 -1.89 -22.71 -17.56
C CYS A 599 -2.88 -23.35 -18.53
N SER A 600 -4.14 -23.47 -18.12
CA SER A 600 -5.22 -23.99 -18.97
C SER A 600 -6.01 -22.82 -19.56
N THR A 601 -6.04 -22.71 -20.89
CA THR A 601 -6.91 -21.77 -21.62
C THR A 601 -7.97 -22.53 -22.41
N VAL A 602 -9.04 -21.86 -22.85
CA VAL A 602 -10.07 -22.43 -23.74
C VAL A 602 -9.46 -22.97 -25.06
N ALA A 603 -8.25 -22.53 -25.42
CA ALA A 603 -7.50 -22.96 -26.61
C ALA A 603 -6.45 -24.08 -26.37
N GLY A 604 -6.40 -24.66 -25.16
CA GLY A 604 -5.50 -25.78 -24.83
C GLY A 604 -4.54 -25.52 -23.67
N LYS A 605 -3.88 -26.58 -23.20
CA LYS A 605 -2.91 -26.56 -22.08
C LYS A 605 -1.53 -26.12 -22.55
N ARG A 606 -0.89 -25.19 -21.84
CA ARG A 606 0.54 -24.86 -21.99
C ARG A 606 1.26 -25.01 -20.66
N ARG A 607 2.44 -25.64 -20.72
CA ARG A 607 3.33 -25.88 -19.58
C ARG A 607 4.54 -24.96 -19.72
N PHE A 608 4.86 -24.24 -18.66
CA PHE A 608 6.04 -23.37 -18.57
C PHE A 608 6.96 -23.92 -17.48
N GLU A 609 8.25 -24.04 -17.81
CA GLU A 609 9.30 -24.49 -16.89
C GLU A 609 10.22 -23.29 -16.64
N PHE A 610 10.38 -22.91 -15.36
CA PHE A 610 11.20 -21.79 -14.89
C PHE A 610 12.33 -22.27 -13.97
#